data_AF-A0A8C3PL04-F1
#
_entry.id   AF-A0A8C3PL04-F1
#
_cell.length_a   1.000
_cell.length_b   1.000
_cell.length_c   1.000
_cell.angle_alpha   90.00
_cell.angle_beta   90.00
_cell.angle_gamma   90.00
#
_symmetry.space_group_name_H-M   'P 1'
#
loop_
_entity.id
_entity.type
_entity.pdbx_description
1 polymer ?
#
loop_
_entity_poly.entity_id
_entity_poly.type
_entity_poly.pdbx_seq_one_letter_code
_entity_poly.pdbx_strand_id
1 'polypeptide(L)'
;KLLYWSLWWALATAGFNQVLNYIQVLWDFRAPSHSSAVYNGAVEAIATFLSSVTSFVVQYMKINWDVFGELALGIFSAIDAGSLFLMHFTTNIWACYAGYLIFKACYMLLITIATFQIAVNLSMERYALMFGFNNFVALVMQTILTIVVVDSKGLGLNIVTQFLIYGSYFAIIAGVFLIRSLCMLVSSKCERKIARSCKEHLNHAEHESKEQIVTGCTTRM
;
A
#
# COMPACT_ATOMS: atom_id res chain seq x y z
N LYS A 1 -0.17 12.90 7.65
CA LYS A 1 0.10 11.46 7.88
C LYS A 1 -1.20 10.65 7.91
N LEU A 2 -2.13 10.95 8.83
CA LEU A 2 -3.49 10.37 8.85
C LEU A 2 -4.21 10.41 7.50
N LEU A 3 -4.10 11.54 6.79
CA LEU A 3 -4.69 11.71 5.46
C LEU A 3 -4.20 10.65 4.45
N TYR A 4 -2.97 10.15 4.56
CA TYR A 4 -2.44 9.12 3.65
C TYR A 4 -3.01 7.75 3.94
N TRP A 5 -3.13 7.40 5.23
CA TRP A 5 -3.81 6.17 5.65
C TRP A 5 -5.29 6.19 5.27
N SER A 6 -5.96 7.33 5.45
CA SER A 6 -7.37 7.51 5.07
C SER A 6 -7.58 7.52 3.55
N LEU A 7 -6.73 8.22 2.80
CA LEU A 7 -6.78 8.24 1.33
C LEU A 7 -6.52 6.85 0.75
N TRP A 8 -5.48 6.17 1.23
CA TRP A 8 -5.20 4.80 0.81
C TRP A 8 -6.35 3.87 1.16
N TRP A 9 -6.92 3.94 2.37
CA TRP A 9 -8.09 3.14 2.76
C TRP A 9 -9.21 3.32 1.76
N ALA A 10 -9.68 4.56 1.55
CA ALA A 10 -10.83 4.80 0.69
C ALA A 10 -10.62 4.27 -0.74
N LEU A 11 -9.43 4.50 -1.30
CA LEU A 11 -9.07 4.01 -2.65
C LEU A 11 -8.95 2.48 -2.69
N ALA A 12 -8.16 1.89 -1.79
CA ALA A 12 -7.93 0.46 -1.75
C ALA A 12 -9.22 -0.32 -1.50
N THR A 13 -10.11 0.17 -0.61
CA THR A 13 -11.41 -0.47 -0.36
C THR A 13 -12.30 -0.44 -1.60
N ALA A 14 -12.30 0.64 -2.38
CA ALA A 14 -13.03 0.68 -3.65
C ALA A 14 -12.54 -0.39 -4.63
N GLY A 15 -11.22 -0.47 -4.83
CA GLY A 15 -10.60 -1.48 -5.70
C GLY A 15 -10.79 -2.91 -5.20
N PHE A 16 -10.69 -3.12 -3.89
CA PHE A 16 -10.94 -4.41 -3.25
C PHE A 16 -12.37 -4.89 -3.46
N ASN A 17 -13.36 -4.00 -3.28
CA ASN A 17 -14.76 -4.34 -3.52
C ASN A 17 -15.02 -4.71 -4.98
N GLN A 18 -14.37 -4.04 -5.95
CA GLN A 18 -14.44 -4.45 -7.36
C GLN A 18 -13.96 -5.88 -7.55
N VAL A 19 -12.79 -6.22 -7.00
CA VAL A 19 -12.24 -7.57 -7.12
C VAL A 19 -13.19 -8.59 -6.49
N LEU A 20 -13.71 -8.34 -5.28
CA LEU A 20 -14.65 -9.26 -4.62
C LEU A 20 -15.95 -9.46 -5.40
N ASN A 21 -16.51 -8.41 -5.99
CA ASN A 21 -17.75 -8.53 -6.75
C ASN A 21 -17.61 -9.38 -8.02
N TYR A 22 -16.41 -9.39 -8.62
CA TYR A 22 -16.20 -9.97 -9.94
C TYR A 22 -15.27 -11.20 -9.96
N ILE A 23 -14.65 -11.58 -8.83
CA ILE A 23 -13.72 -12.72 -8.77
C ILE A 23 -14.37 -14.06 -9.13
N GLN A 24 -15.62 -14.29 -8.70
CA GLN A 24 -16.36 -15.51 -9.04
C GLN A 24 -16.61 -15.61 -10.55
N VAL A 25 -16.94 -14.49 -11.19
CA VAL A 25 -17.13 -14.40 -12.65
C VAL A 25 -15.82 -14.67 -13.38
N LEU A 26 -14.70 -14.16 -12.87
CA LEU A 26 -13.38 -14.45 -13.45
C LEU A 26 -13.05 -15.94 -13.35
N TRP A 27 -13.27 -16.55 -12.19
CA TRP A 27 -12.98 -17.96 -11.98
C TRP A 27 -13.84 -18.86 -12.86
N ASP A 28 -15.14 -18.57 -12.98
CA ASP A 28 -16.02 -19.31 -13.88
C ASP A 28 -15.61 -19.16 -15.36
N PHE A 29 -15.14 -17.97 -15.77
CA PHE A 29 -14.57 -17.77 -17.11
C PHE A 29 -13.29 -18.59 -17.35
N ARG A 30 -12.45 -18.82 -16.33
CA ARG A 30 -11.19 -19.59 -16.44
C ARG A 30 -11.40 -21.10 -16.33
N ALA A 31 -12.30 -21.52 -15.45
CA ALA A 31 -12.64 -22.91 -15.20
C ALA A 31 -14.16 -23.00 -15.01
N PRO A 32 -14.91 -23.23 -16.10
CA PRO A 32 -16.36 -23.32 -16.05
C PRO A 32 -16.82 -24.34 -15.00
N SER A 33 -17.85 -23.93 -14.26
CA SER A 33 -18.39 -24.60 -13.06
C SER A 33 -18.89 -26.04 -13.23
N HIS A 34 -18.89 -26.56 -14.46
CA HIS A 34 -19.21 -27.96 -14.80
C HIS A 34 -18.00 -28.91 -14.78
N SER A 35 -16.81 -28.41 -14.49
CA SER A 35 -15.60 -29.24 -14.33
C SER A 35 -15.36 -29.61 -12.86
N SER A 36 -14.93 -30.85 -12.61
CA SER A 36 -14.74 -31.44 -11.26
C SER A 36 -13.62 -30.80 -10.40
N ALA A 37 -13.10 -29.64 -10.78
CA ALA A 37 -11.89 -29.00 -10.24
C ALA A 37 -12.14 -27.56 -9.73
N VAL A 38 -13.37 -27.24 -9.33
CA VAL A 38 -13.75 -25.91 -8.85
C VAL A 38 -13.69 -25.87 -7.33
N TYR A 39 -12.77 -25.07 -6.78
CA TYR A 39 -12.51 -24.95 -5.35
C TYR A 39 -12.79 -23.55 -4.79
N ASN A 40 -13.60 -22.75 -5.48
CA ASN A 40 -13.85 -21.33 -5.16
C ASN A 40 -14.18 -21.11 -3.67
N GLY A 41 -15.11 -21.89 -3.10
CA GLY A 41 -15.48 -21.75 -1.69
C GLY A 41 -14.36 -22.13 -0.71
N ALA A 42 -13.58 -23.17 -1.02
CA ALA A 42 -12.42 -23.54 -0.21
C ALA A 42 -11.33 -22.45 -0.26
N VAL A 43 -11.08 -21.89 -1.45
CA VAL A 43 -10.13 -20.79 -1.65
C VAL A 43 -10.57 -19.55 -0.88
N GLU A 44 -11.86 -19.20 -0.90
CA GLU A 44 -12.39 -18.10 -0.09
C GLU A 44 -12.25 -18.32 1.41
N ALA A 45 -12.50 -19.54 1.88
CA ALA A 45 -12.33 -19.90 3.29
C ALA A 45 -10.86 -19.77 3.72
N ILE A 46 -9.93 -20.33 2.93
CA ILE A 46 -8.49 -20.21 3.20
C ILE A 46 -8.05 -18.75 3.15
N ALA A 47 -8.50 -17.98 2.16
CA ALA A 47 -8.14 -16.57 2.04
C ALA A 47 -8.67 -15.75 3.21
N THR A 48 -9.86 -16.06 3.72
CA THR A 48 -10.43 -15.43 4.93
C THR A 48 -9.66 -15.82 6.18
N PHE A 49 -9.30 -17.10 6.34
CA PHE A 49 -8.48 -17.57 7.44
C PHE A 49 -7.10 -16.89 7.44
N LEU A 50 -6.43 -16.85 6.29
CA LEU A 50 -5.12 -16.19 6.14
C LEU A 50 -5.21 -14.68 6.42
N SER A 51 -6.29 -14.04 5.99
CA SER A 51 -6.57 -12.63 6.30
C SER A 51 -6.74 -12.39 7.80
N SER A 52 -7.42 -13.29 8.51
CA SER A 52 -7.55 -13.23 9.97
C SER A 52 -6.20 -13.39 10.67
N VAL A 53 -5.40 -14.39 10.26
CA VAL A 53 -4.06 -14.61 10.81
C VAL A 53 -3.16 -13.39 10.59
N THR A 54 -3.11 -12.86 9.37
CA THR A 54 -2.29 -11.68 9.05
C THR A 54 -2.74 -10.45 9.84
N SER A 55 -4.05 -10.22 9.98
CA SER A 55 -4.59 -9.14 10.81
C SER A 55 -4.22 -9.28 12.29
N PHE A 56 -4.26 -10.51 12.82
CA PHE A 56 -3.85 -10.80 14.19
C PHE A 56 -2.36 -10.52 14.43
N VAL A 57 -1.50 -10.82 13.46
CA VAL A 57 -0.05 -10.54 13.53
C VAL A 57 0.24 -9.04 13.68
N VAL A 58 -0.58 -8.16 13.11
CA VAL A 58 -0.41 -6.69 13.23
C VAL A 58 -0.32 -6.23 14.68
N GLN A 59 -1.08 -6.85 15.58
CA GLN A 59 -1.10 -6.52 17.01
C GLN A 59 0.27 -6.70 17.69
N TYR A 60 1.13 -7.56 17.14
CA TYR A 60 2.48 -7.83 17.65
C TYR A 60 3.58 -7.03 16.93
N MET A 61 3.25 -6.34 15.82
CA MET A 61 4.22 -5.61 15.02
C MET A 61 4.65 -4.30 15.69
N LYS A 62 5.86 -4.28 16.24
CA LYS A 62 6.50 -3.06 16.77
C LYS A 62 7.25 -2.30 15.68
N ILE A 63 6.53 -1.83 14.66
CA ILE A 63 7.11 -1.05 13.55
C ILE A 63 6.85 0.45 13.78
N ASN A 64 7.86 1.27 13.48
CA ASN A 64 7.67 2.71 13.44
C ASN A 64 6.93 3.11 12.14
N TRP A 65 5.60 3.04 12.20
CA TRP A 65 4.71 3.37 11.08
C TRP A 65 4.79 4.82 10.63
N ASP A 66 5.39 5.73 11.42
CA ASP A 66 5.65 7.10 10.99
C ASP A 66 6.72 7.20 9.89
N VAL A 67 7.65 6.25 9.85
CA VAL A 67 8.76 6.22 8.90
C VAL A 67 8.47 5.24 7.77
N PHE A 68 7.97 4.06 8.11
CA PHE A 68 7.77 2.97 7.15
C PHE A 68 6.36 2.87 6.59
N GLY A 69 5.39 3.64 7.10
CA GLY A 69 3.99 3.56 6.69
C GLY A 69 3.78 3.81 5.21
N GLU A 70 4.30 4.92 4.66
CA GLU A 70 4.14 5.23 3.23
C GLU A 70 4.84 4.20 2.34
N LEU A 71 5.97 3.66 2.78
CA LEU A 71 6.67 2.58 2.07
C LEU A 71 5.84 1.30 2.07
N ALA A 72 5.24 0.94 3.21
CA ALA A 72 4.36 -0.22 3.33
C ALA A 72 3.12 -0.07 2.43
N LEU A 73 2.47 1.10 2.46
CA LEU A 73 1.35 1.42 1.57
C LEU A 73 1.71 1.18 0.09
N GLY A 74 2.90 1.66 -0.32
CA GLY A 74 3.40 1.48 -1.69
C GLY A 74 3.72 0.02 -2.04
N ILE A 75 4.46 -0.68 -1.18
CA ILE A 75 4.90 -2.06 -1.43
C ILE A 75 3.70 -3.02 -1.49
N PHE A 76 2.80 -2.98 -0.51
CA PHE A 76 1.65 -3.88 -0.50
C PHE A 76 0.68 -3.57 -1.63
N SER A 77 0.48 -2.29 -1.99
CA SER A 77 -0.30 -1.95 -3.19
C SER A 77 0.35 -2.46 -4.47
N ALA A 78 1.68 -2.52 -4.55
CA ALA A 78 2.39 -3.11 -5.69
C ALA A 78 2.23 -4.64 -5.74
N ILE A 79 2.23 -5.31 -4.58
CA ILE A 79 1.94 -6.75 -4.47
C ILE A 79 0.50 -7.03 -4.92
N ASP A 80 -0.46 -6.18 -4.51
CA ASP A 80 -1.86 -6.28 -4.93
C ASP A 80 -1.99 -6.10 -6.45
N ALA A 81 -1.32 -5.09 -7.02
CA ALA A 81 -1.26 -4.89 -8.47
C ALA A 81 -0.65 -6.11 -9.21
N GLY A 82 0.47 -6.62 -8.71
CA GLY A 82 1.13 -7.81 -9.27
C GLY A 82 0.24 -9.05 -9.23
N SER A 83 -0.51 -9.23 -8.14
CA SER A 83 -1.47 -10.31 -7.97
C SER A 83 -2.62 -10.23 -8.98
N LEU A 84 -3.13 -9.02 -9.23
CA LEU A 84 -4.18 -8.76 -10.22
C LEU A 84 -3.68 -8.93 -11.65
N PHE A 85 -2.46 -8.50 -11.96
CA PHE A 85 -1.84 -8.76 -13.26
C PHE A 85 -1.60 -10.26 -13.47
N LEU A 86 -1.18 -10.99 -12.44
CA LEU A 86 -1.07 -12.45 -12.51
C LEU A 86 -2.41 -13.09 -12.90
N MET A 87 -3.50 -12.69 -12.23
CA MET A 87 -4.86 -13.16 -12.54
C MET A 87 -5.33 -12.79 -13.96
N HIS A 88 -4.89 -11.64 -14.48
CA HIS A 88 -5.17 -11.21 -15.84
C HIS A 88 -4.40 -12.04 -16.89
N PHE A 89 -3.09 -12.18 -16.74
CA PHE A 89 -2.23 -12.82 -17.75
C PHE A 89 -2.27 -14.34 -17.71
N THR A 90 -2.66 -14.95 -16.60
CA THR A 90 -2.76 -16.41 -16.49
C THR A 90 -4.12 -16.92 -16.96
N THR A 91 -4.14 -18.06 -17.63
CA THR A 91 -5.36 -18.85 -17.89
C THR A 91 -5.57 -19.95 -16.86
N ASN A 92 -4.57 -20.24 -16.02
CA ASN A 92 -4.61 -21.33 -15.05
C ASN A 92 -5.36 -20.90 -13.77
N ILE A 93 -6.38 -21.66 -13.40
CA ILE A 93 -7.21 -21.37 -12.22
C ILE A 93 -6.42 -21.40 -10.90
N TRP A 94 -5.44 -22.29 -10.74
CA TRP A 94 -4.60 -22.36 -9.54
C TRP A 94 -3.73 -21.13 -9.36
N ALA A 95 -3.17 -20.60 -10.46
CA ALA A 95 -2.45 -19.33 -10.44
C ALA A 95 -3.39 -18.17 -10.11
N CYS A 96 -4.63 -18.21 -10.61
CA CYS A 96 -5.67 -17.25 -10.27
C CYS A 96 -6.03 -17.29 -8.77
N TYR A 97 -6.21 -18.49 -8.20
CA TYR A 97 -6.45 -18.70 -6.78
C TYR A 97 -5.28 -18.18 -5.93
N ALA A 98 -4.04 -18.52 -6.30
CA ALA A 98 -2.85 -18.02 -5.60
C ALA A 98 -2.75 -16.50 -5.63
N GLY A 99 -3.02 -15.87 -6.78
CA GLY A 99 -3.09 -14.41 -6.89
C GLY A 99 -4.15 -13.81 -5.97
N TYR A 100 -5.37 -14.38 -5.94
CA TYR A 100 -6.43 -13.92 -5.05
C TYR A 100 -6.09 -14.08 -3.56
N LEU A 101 -5.46 -15.20 -3.18
CA LEU A 101 -4.99 -15.45 -1.81
C LEU A 101 -4.01 -14.37 -1.35
N ILE A 102 -3.03 -14.03 -2.19
CA ILE A 102 -2.03 -13.00 -1.91
C ILE A 102 -2.70 -11.63 -1.82
N PHE A 103 -3.51 -11.25 -2.83
CA PHE A 103 -4.24 -9.99 -2.87
C PHE A 103 -5.09 -9.77 -1.63
N LYS A 104 -5.95 -10.74 -1.28
CA LYS A 104 -6.85 -10.62 -0.14
C LYS A 104 -6.09 -10.52 1.18
N ALA A 105 -5.05 -11.34 1.37
CA ALA A 105 -4.24 -11.30 2.59
C ALA A 105 -3.46 -9.97 2.72
N CYS A 106 -2.89 -9.46 1.63
CA CYS A 106 -2.15 -8.20 1.61
C CYS A 106 -3.06 -7.00 1.88
N TYR A 107 -4.21 -6.93 1.20
CA TYR A 107 -5.23 -5.92 1.48
C TYR A 107 -5.69 -5.96 2.93
N MET A 108 -6.03 -7.15 3.44
CA MET A 108 -6.55 -7.30 4.81
C MET A 108 -5.51 -6.92 5.87
N LEU A 109 -4.24 -7.31 5.68
CA LEU A 109 -3.16 -6.87 6.54
C LEU A 109 -3.05 -5.34 6.55
N LEU A 110 -3.04 -4.71 5.37
CA LEU A 110 -2.78 -3.28 5.25
C LEU A 110 -3.97 -2.43 5.71
N ILE A 111 -5.21 -2.88 5.50
CA ILE A 111 -6.40 -2.20 6.04
C ILE A 111 -6.46 -2.28 7.57
N THR A 112 -6.02 -3.39 8.18
CA THR A 112 -5.88 -3.49 9.64
C THR A 112 -4.86 -2.49 10.16
N ILE A 113 -3.69 -2.38 9.51
CA ILE A 113 -2.68 -1.38 9.87
C ILE A 113 -3.23 0.04 9.70
N ALA A 114 -3.86 0.35 8.57
CA ALA A 114 -4.43 1.67 8.29
C ALA A 114 -5.49 2.04 9.33
N THR A 115 -6.37 1.11 9.67
CA THR A 115 -7.42 1.29 10.68
C THR A 115 -6.81 1.54 12.05
N PHE A 116 -5.83 0.72 12.46
CA PHE A 116 -5.12 0.89 13.72
C PHE A 116 -4.44 2.26 13.80
N GLN A 117 -3.72 2.66 12.74
CA GLN A 117 -3.04 3.96 12.67
C GLN A 117 -4.01 5.14 12.75
N ILE A 118 -5.18 5.04 12.13
CA ILE A 118 -6.18 6.10 12.22
C ILE A 118 -6.81 6.15 13.62
N ALA A 119 -7.13 4.99 14.20
CA ALA A 119 -7.74 4.88 15.52
C ALA A 119 -6.86 5.44 16.64
N VAL A 120 -5.56 5.11 16.66
CA VAL A 120 -4.66 5.56 17.74
C VAL A 120 -4.34 7.06 17.69
N ASN A 121 -4.62 7.73 16.56
CA ASN A 121 -4.31 9.15 16.37
C ASN A 121 -5.56 10.06 16.39
N LEU A 122 -6.76 9.52 16.64
CA LEU A 122 -8.01 10.27 16.69
C LEU A 122 -8.82 9.95 17.95
N SER A 123 -9.66 10.89 18.38
CA SER A 123 -10.70 10.58 19.36
C SER A 123 -11.74 9.63 18.77
N MET A 124 -12.44 8.86 19.60
CA MET A 124 -13.48 7.90 19.17
C MET A 124 -14.52 8.53 18.23
N GLU A 125 -15.00 9.74 18.52
CA GLU A 125 -15.97 10.46 17.69
C GLU A 125 -15.42 10.80 16.29
N ARG A 126 -14.18 11.31 16.24
CA ARG A 126 -13.52 11.67 14.98
C ARG A 126 -13.14 10.43 14.17
N TYR A 127 -12.75 9.35 14.84
CA TYR A 127 -12.51 8.06 14.21
C TYR A 127 -13.78 7.53 13.55
N ALA A 128 -14.93 7.54 14.24
CA ALA A 128 -16.19 7.08 13.69
C ALA A 128 -16.61 7.89 12.45
N LEU A 129 -16.43 9.21 12.49
CA LEU A 129 -16.69 10.07 11.32
C LEU A 129 -15.73 9.75 10.16
N MET A 130 -14.43 9.59 10.43
CA MET A 130 -13.44 9.23 9.42
C MET A 130 -13.69 7.86 8.81
N PHE A 131 -14.08 6.87 9.61
CA PHE A 131 -14.51 5.56 9.15
C PHE A 131 -15.69 5.69 8.18
N GLY A 132 -16.75 6.41 8.58
CA GLY A 132 -17.93 6.62 7.73
C GLY A 132 -17.58 7.34 6.43
N PHE A 133 -16.77 8.40 6.50
CA PHE A 133 -16.32 9.15 5.34
C PHE A 133 -15.48 8.31 4.38
N ASN A 134 -14.49 7.56 4.87
CA ASN A 134 -13.67 6.68 4.04
C ASN A 134 -14.53 5.62 3.33
N ASN A 135 -15.49 5.01 4.03
CA ASN A 135 -16.41 4.04 3.43
C ASN A 135 -17.32 4.68 2.38
N PHE A 136 -17.87 5.87 2.66
CA PHE A 136 -18.67 6.61 1.70
C PHE A 136 -17.88 6.91 0.41
N VAL A 137 -16.66 7.45 0.54
CA VAL A 137 -15.79 7.72 -0.60
C VAL A 137 -15.43 6.45 -1.35
N ALA A 138 -15.13 5.35 -0.63
CA ALA A 138 -14.84 4.06 -1.24
C ALA A 138 -16.03 3.55 -2.08
N LEU A 139 -17.25 3.63 -1.55
CA LEU A 139 -18.46 3.23 -2.26
C LEU A 139 -18.74 4.12 -3.48
N VAL A 140 -18.56 5.44 -3.37
CA VAL A 140 -18.68 6.35 -4.51
C VAL A 140 -17.67 6.00 -5.60
N MET A 141 -16.40 5.81 -5.25
CA MET A 141 -15.35 5.41 -6.19
C MET A 141 -15.64 4.05 -6.81
N GLN A 142 -16.12 3.09 -6.01
CA GLN A 142 -16.55 1.79 -6.49
C GLN A 142 -17.69 1.94 -7.52
N THR A 143 -18.73 2.71 -7.22
CA THR A 143 -19.85 2.95 -8.15
C THR A 143 -19.37 3.56 -9.46
N ILE A 144 -18.48 4.56 -9.40
CA ILE A 144 -17.90 5.18 -10.60
C ILE A 144 -17.14 4.12 -11.42
N LEU A 145 -16.27 3.32 -10.77
CA LEU A 145 -15.53 2.25 -11.45
C LEU A 145 -16.48 1.22 -12.08
N THR A 146 -17.55 0.82 -11.40
CA THR A 146 -18.54 -0.12 -11.94
C THR A 146 -19.24 0.45 -13.17
N ILE A 147 -19.72 1.69 -13.12
CA ILE A 147 -20.41 2.33 -14.25
C ILE A 147 -19.46 2.48 -15.45
N VAL A 148 -18.22 2.89 -15.22
CA VAL A 148 -17.25 3.12 -16.31
C VAL A 148 -16.76 1.81 -16.90
N VAL A 149 -16.37 0.85 -16.07
CA VAL A 149 -15.61 -0.34 -16.51
C VAL A 149 -16.54 -1.50 -16.86
N VAL A 150 -17.61 -1.70 -16.09
CA VAL A 150 -18.41 -2.94 -16.13
C VAL A 150 -19.76 -2.75 -16.83
N ASP A 151 -20.44 -1.63 -16.58
CA ASP A 151 -21.77 -1.37 -17.16
C ASP A 151 -21.68 -1.29 -18.70
N SER A 152 -22.70 -1.83 -19.38
CA SER A 152 -22.80 -1.81 -20.83
C SER A 152 -23.01 -0.40 -21.41
N LYS A 153 -23.52 0.54 -20.60
CA LYS A 153 -23.59 1.97 -20.94
C LYS A 153 -22.23 2.68 -20.78
N GLY A 154 -21.29 2.07 -20.05
CA GLY A 154 -19.91 2.52 -19.94
C GLY A 154 -19.04 1.90 -21.03
N LEU A 155 -17.94 1.27 -20.63
CA LEU A 155 -17.05 0.55 -21.54
C LEU A 155 -17.49 -0.90 -21.78
N GLY A 156 -18.31 -1.49 -20.89
CA GLY A 156 -18.79 -2.87 -21.01
C GLY A 156 -17.66 -3.90 -21.18
N LEU A 157 -16.55 -3.73 -20.45
CA LEU A 157 -15.35 -4.54 -20.67
C LEU A 157 -15.57 -6.00 -20.25
N ASN A 158 -14.94 -6.93 -20.96
CA ASN A 158 -14.92 -8.33 -20.56
C ASN A 158 -14.18 -8.51 -19.21
N ILE A 159 -14.47 -9.61 -18.51
CA ILE A 159 -13.97 -9.85 -17.16
C ILE A 159 -12.43 -9.86 -17.05
N VAL A 160 -11.72 -10.34 -18.07
CA VAL A 160 -10.26 -10.39 -18.06
C VAL A 160 -9.67 -8.98 -18.17
N THR A 161 -10.25 -8.13 -19.01
CA THR A 161 -9.85 -6.72 -19.15
C THR A 161 -10.23 -5.91 -17.90
N GLN A 162 -11.34 -6.22 -17.22
CA GLN A 162 -11.67 -5.59 -15.93
C GLN A 162 -10.54 -5.79 -14.91
N PHE A 163 -10.00 -7.01 -14.80
CA PHE A 163 -8.88 -7.30 -13.88
C PHE A 163 -7.56 -6.61 -14.27
N LEU A 164 -7.35 -6.32 -15.56
CA LEU A 164 -6.24 -5.45 -15.99
C LEU A 164 -6.41 -4.02 -15.48
N ILE A 165 -7.64 -3.48 -15.55
CA ILE A 165 -7.96 -2.14 -15.03
C ILE A 165 -7.80 -2.10 -13.51
N TYR A 166 -8.28 -3.12 -12.79
CA TYR A 166 -8.12 -3.20 -11.33
C TYR A 166 -6.64 -3.31 -10.93
N GLY A 167 -5.84 -4.12 -11.65
CA GLY A 167 -4.39 -4.18 -11.42
C GLY A 167 -3.70 -2.85 -11.68
N SER A 168 -4.09 -2.16 -12.77
CA SER A 168 -3.57 -0.82 -13.10
C SER A 168 -3.97 0.23 -12.05
N TYR A 169 -5.18 0.14 -11.51
CA TYR A 169 -5.65 0.97 -10.42
C TYR A 169 -4.77 0.84 -9.17
N PHE A 170 -4.47 -0.38 -8.73
CA PHE A 170 -3.54 -0.62 -7.62
C PHE A 170 -2.10 -0.23 -7.96
N ALA A 171 -1.67 -0.37 -9.22
CA ALA A 171 -0.35 0.08 -9.67
C ALA A 171 -0.19 1.61 -9.57
N ILE A 172 -1.25 2.37 -9.88
CA ILE A 172 -1.26 3.84 -9.71
C ILE A 172 -1.16 4.18 -8.22
N ILE A 173 -1.94 3.53 -7.36
CA ILE A 173 -1.86 3.71 -5.90
C ILE A 173 -0.44 3.42 -5.42
N ALA A 174 0.14 2.29 -5.83
CA ALA A 174 1.49 1.90 -5.50
C ALA A 174 2.50 2.97 -5.95
N GLY A 175 2.41 3.44 -7.19
CA GLY A 175 3.27 4.47 -7.74
C GLY A 175 3.24 5.77 -6.92
N VAL A 176 2.04 6.25 -6.57
CA VAL A 176 1.87 7.48 -5.76
C VAL A 176 2.58 7.34 -4.40
N PHE A 177 2.38 6.22 -3.70
CA PHE A 177 2.99 6.03 -2.37
C PHE A 177 4.49 5.71 -2.43
N LEU A 178 4.94 4.94 -3.43
CA LEU A 178 6.36 4.61 -3.61
C LEU A 178 7.18 5.83 -4.02
N ILE A 179 6.73 6.62 -5.01
CA ILE A 179 7.44 7.84 -5.45
C ILE A 179 7.61 8.78 -4.26
N ARG A 180 6.54 9.01 -3.52
CA ARG A 180 6.56 9.86 -2.33
C ARG A 180 7.52 9.33 -1.26
N SER A 181 7.46 8.03 -0.95
CA SER A 181 8.37 7.40 0.01
C SER A 181 9.83 7.54 -0.42
N LEU A 182 10.13 7.34 -1.70
CA LEU A 182 11.47 7.52 -2.27
C LEU A 182 11.92 8.99 -2.17
N CYS A 183 11.06 9.95 -2.51
CA CYS A 183 11.36 11.38 -2.36
C CYS A 183 11.73 11.73 -0.92
N MET A 184 10.99 11.23 0.07
CA MET A 184 11.27 11.44 1.49
C MET A 184 12.59 10.81 1.94
N LEU A 185 12.91 9.61 1.44
CA LEU A 185 14.16 8.93 1.76
C LEU A 185 15.37 9.64 1.13
N VAL A 186 15.22 10.15 -0.09
CA VAL A 186 16.27 10.90 -0.79
C VAL A 186 16.50 12.25 -0.13
N SER A 187 15.45 13.01 0.21
CA SER A 187 15.59 14.30 0.90
C SER A 187 16.26 14.14 2.26
N SER A 188 15.82 13.17 3.06
CA SER A 188 16.39 12.86 4.38
C SER A 188 17.85 12.37 4.31
N LYS A 189 18.26 11.72 3.22
CA LYS A 189 19.67 11.35 2.99
C LYS A 189 20.49 12.56 2.56
N CYS A 190 19.94 13.43 1.72
CA CYS A 190 20.57 14.66 1.27
C CYS A 190 20.84 15.61 2.44
N GLU A 191 19.83 15.87 3.28
CA GLU A 191 19.96 16.69 4.49
C GLU A 191 21.01 16.13 5.45
N ARG A 192 21.03 14.80 5.67
CA ARG A 192 22.05 14.16 6.52
C ARG A 192 23.45 14.20 5.93
N LYS A 193 23.59 14.25 4.60
CA LYS A 193 24.88 14.38 3.92
C LYS A 193 25.40 15.81 4.03
N ILE A 194 24.53 16.81 3.85
CA ILE A 194 24.84 18.23 4.03
C ILE A 194 25.22 18.52 5.49
N ALA A 195 24.44 18.02 6.45
CA ALA A 195 24.73 18.20 7.88
C ALA A 195 26.06 17.57 8.31
N ARG A 196 26.43 16.41 7.74
CA ARG A 196 27.75 15.79 7.98
C ARG A 196 28.89 16.64 7.40
N SER A 197 28.74 17.11 6.17
CA SER A 197 29.75 17.96 5.52
C SER A 197 29.95 19.29 6.28
N CYS A 198 28.87 19.95 6.74
CA CYS A 198 28.99 21.14 7.60
C CYS A 198 29.72 20.86 8.91
N LYS A 199 29.47 19.70 9.54
CA LYS A 199 30.11 19.32 10.80
C LYS A 199 31.61 19.03 10.61
N GLU A 200 31.99 18.38 9.52
CA GLU A 200 33.40 18.15 9.17
C GLU A 200 34.13 19.48 8.91
N HIS A 201 33.53 20.41 8.16
CA HIS A 201 34.12 21.73 7.93
C HIS A 201 34.27 22.55 9.22
N LEU A 202 33.28 22.52 10.12
CA LEU A 202 33.35 23.25 11.39
C LEU A 202 34.45 22.69 12.31
N ASN A 203 34.58 21.36 12.39
CA ASN A 203 35.62 20.72 13.19
C ASN A 203 37.02 21.04 12.65
N HIS A 204 37.19 21.12 11.33
CA HIS A 204 38.47 21.47 10.72
C HIS A 204 38.88 22.92 11.02
N ALA A 205 37.92 23.85 10.95
CA ALA A 205 38.14 25.26 11.27
C ALA A 205 38.48 25.51 12.75
N GLU A 206 37.86 24.76 13.68
CA GLU A 206 38.23 24.82 15.10
C GLU A 206 39.64 24.29 15.38
N HIS A 207 40.08 23.27 14.64
CA HIS A 207 41.41 22.69 14.81
C HIS A 207 42.52 23.62 14.30
N GLU A 208 42.35 24.23 13.12
CA GLU A 208 43.27 25.24 12.58
C GLU A 208 43.37 26.48 13.48
N SER A 209 42.24 26.96 14.02
CA SER A 209 42.22 28.09 14.95
C SER A 209 43.01 27.79 16.24
N LYS A 210 42.85 26.59 16.81
CA LYS A 210 43.62 26.17 17.99
C LYS A 210 45.12 26.04 17.70
N GLU A 211 45.50 25.50 16.54
CA GLU A 211 46.91 25.42 16.14
C GLU A 211 47.56 26.79 15.97
N GLN A 212 46.86 27.75 15.36
CA GLN A 212 47.35 29.12 15.18
C GLN A 212 47.49 29.87 16.52
N ILE A 213 46.56 29.67 17.47
CA ILE A 213 46.66 30.24 18.82
C ILE A 213 47.88 29.68 19.56
N VAL A 214 48.15 28.37 19.45
CA VAL A 214 49.31 27.72 20.08
C VAL A 214 50.62 28.21 19.44
N THR A 215 50.71 28.30 18.11
CA THR A 215 51.93 28.79 17.42
C THR A 215 52.20 30.26 17.70
N GLY A 216 51.16 31.11 17.73
CA GLY A 216 51.28 32.54 18.05
C GLY A 216 51.68 32.81 19.51
N CYS A 217 51.33 31.92 20.44
CA CYS A 217 51.78 32.01 21.83
C CYS A 217 53.26 31.59 21.99
N THR A 218 53.73 30.68 21.13
CA THR A 218 55.12 30.16 21.17
C THR A 218 56.12 31.10 20.50
N THR A 219 55.69 31.99 19.60
CA THR A 219 56.56 32.98 18.92
C THR A 219 56.71 34.31 19.66
N ARG A 220 56.03 34.50 20.81
CA ARG A 220 56.07 35.74 21.62
C ARG A 220 56.93 35.64 22.89
N MET A 221 57.73 34.59 23.06
CA MET A 221 58.74 34.47 24.12
C MET A 221 60.15 34.75 23.58
#